data_AF-A0A6J6QT34-F1
#
_entry.id   AF-A0A6J6QT34-F1
#
_cell.length_a   1.000
_cell.length_b   1.000
_cell.length_c   1.000
_cell.angle_alpha   90.00
_cell.angle_beta   90.00
_cell.angle_gamma   90.00
#
_symmetry.space_group_name_H-M   'P 1'
#
loop_
_entity.id
_entity.type
_entity.pdbx_description
1 polymer ?
#
loop_
_entity_poly.entity_id
_entity_poly.type
_entity_poly.pdbx_seq_one_letter_code
_entity_poly.pdbx_strand_id
1 'polypeptide(L)'
;MTNQVFYALIGLTLIVAAADWWVTIIGPAKAEFVLKPLTMLVLIAATVALPDPSSNLARWAIVVALVFSMLGDVFLLSENRFFLQGLLAFFVAHLAYIYALAQLDATLQLALVGLVLVLIANAIVGRRIIAGVRAKDSAMVVPVIAYLGVVSAMVVAAVATGNPWAIGGALLFFGSDAGIGWHRFVAPFKHRDAFVIVTYHLGQVGLVLSLTIPF
;
A
#
# COMPACT_ATOMS: atom_id res chain seq x y z
N MET A 1 19.60 19.18 -11.75
CA MET A 1 18.90 18.46 -12.84
C MET A 1 18.28 17.16 -12.35
N THR A 2 18.93 16.37 -11.49
CA THR A 2 18.44 15.04 -11.06
C THR A 2 17.13 15.08 -10.28
N ASN A 3 16.89 16.09 -9.44
CA ASN A 3 15.59 16.27 -8.77
C ASN A 3 14.43 16.52 -9.76
N GLN A 4 14.68 17.14 -10.92
CA GLN A 4 13.63 17.40 -11.91
C GLN A 4 13.15 16.09 -12.55
N VAL A 5 14.04 15.11 -12.74
CA VAL A 5 13.68 13.79 -13.26
C VAL A 5 12.77 13.06 -12.28
N PHE A 6 13.12 13.05 -10.99
CA PHE A 6 12.30 12.46 -9.93
C PHE A 6 10.88 13.03 -9.92
N TYR A 7 10.74 14.36 -9.83
CA TYR A 7 9.42 14.99 -9.78
C TYR A 7 8.64 14.86 -11.09
N ALA A 8 9.31 14.85 -12.24
CA ALA A 8 8.66 14.55 -13.52
C ALA A 8 8.09 13.13 -13.56
N LEU A 9 8.81 12.15 -13.02
CA LEU A 9 8.34 10.76 -12.92
C LEU A 9 7.19 10.63 -11.92
N ILE A 10 7.22 11.35 -10.79
CA ILE A 10 6.07 11.42 -9.86
C ILE A 10 4.84 12.02 -10.57
N GLY A 11 5.02 13.11 -11.31
CA GLY A 11 3.95 13.70 -12.12
C GLY A 11 3.39 12.73 -13.15
N LEU A 12 4.26 11.99 -13.84
CA LEU A 12 3.87 10.94 -14.78
C LEU A 12 3.12 9.79 -14.08
N THR A 13 3.58 9.33 -12.90
CA THR A 13 2.85 8.33 -12.09
C THR A 13 1.43 8.79 -11.82
N LEU A 14 1.22 10.06 -11.42
CA LEU A 14 -0.12 10.57 -11.14
C LEU A 14 -1.00 10.65 -12.39
N ILE A 15 -0.43 10.99 -13.55
CA ILE A 15 -1.16 10.99 -14.83
C ILE A 15 -1.58 9.58 -15.21
N VAL A 16 -0.68 8.61 -15.13
CA VAL A 16 -0.99 7.20 -15.44
C VAL A 16 -1.98 6.64 -14.42
N ALA A 17 -1.82 6.97 -13.13
CA ALA A 17 -2.76 6.59 -12.07
C ALA A 17 -4.16 7.15 -12.33
N ALA A 18 -4.29 8.42 -12.74
CA ALA A 18 -5.58 9.01 -13.07
C ALA A 18 -6.25 8.31 -14.27
N ALA A 19 -5.47 7.90 -15.27
CA ALA A 19 -5.97 7.08 -16.37
C ALA A 19 -6.42 5.69 -15.90
N ASP A 20 -5.66 5.06 -14.99
CA ASP A 20 -6.04 3.78 -14.38
C ASP A 20 -7.35 3.93 -13.57
N TRP A 21 -7.47 4.97 -12.75
CA TRP A 21 -8.68 5.26 -11.98
C TRP A 21 -9.90 5.40 -12.89
N TRP A 22 -9.77 6.14 -14.00
CA TRP A 22 -10.84 6.27 -14.99
C TRP A 22 -11.23 4.91 -15.57
N VAL A 23 -10.25 4.08 -15.93
CA VAL A 23 -10.49 2.76 -16.49
C VAL A 23 -11.11 1.81 -15.48
N THR A 24 -10.65 1.80 -14.23
CA THR A 24 -11.21 0.98 -13.15
C THR A 24 -12.66 1.33 -12.84
N ILE A 25 -13.06 2.60 -12.97
CA ILE A 25 -14.42 3.04 -12.61
C ILE A 25 -15.42 2.84 -13.75
N ILE A 26 -15.04 3.12 -15.00
CA ILE A 26 -15.96 3.13 -16.16
C ILE A 26 -15.39 2.55 -17.46
N GLY A 27 -14.15 2.10 -17.47
CA GLY A 27 -13.45 1.67 -18.68
C GLY A 27 -13.44 0.15 -18.93
N PRO A 28 -12.81 -0.28 -20.03
CA PRO A 28 -12.69 -1.69 -20.37
C PRO A 28 -11.64 -2.38 -19.49
N ALA A 29 -12.00 -3.53 -18.89
CA ALA A 29 -11.15 -4.30 -17.98
C ALA A 29 -9.75 -4.63 -18.55
N LYS A 30 -9.60 -4.77 -19.88
CA LYS A 30 -8.30 -5.03 -20.51
C LYS A 30 -7.28 -3.90 -20.34
N ALA A 31 -7.74 -2.65 -20.24
CA ALA A 31 -6.84 -1.52 -20.06
C ALA A 31 -6.28 -1.47 -18.63
N GLU A 32 -7.01 -1.97 -17.64
CA GLU A 32 -6.55 -2.09 -16.25
C GLU A 32 -5.34 -3.03 -16.13
N PHE A 33 -5.30 -4.12 -16.92
CA PHE A 33 -4.15 -5.02 -16.99
C PHE A 33 -2.85 -4.35 -17.45
N VAL A 34 -2.93 -3.19 -18.10
CA VAL A 34 -1.78 -2.44 -18.60
C VAL A 34 -1.48 -1.24 -17.70
N LEU A 35 -2.51 -0.46 -17.36
CA LEU A 35 -2.34 0.80 -16.63
C LEU A 35 -1.93 0.61 -15.17
N LYS A 36 -2.45 -0.43 -14.51
CA LYS A 36 -2.12 -0.73 -13.10
C LYS A 36 -0.64 -1.09 -12.93
N PRO A 37 -0.07 -2.05 -13.68
CA PRO A 37 1.37 -2.33 -13.60
C PRO A 37 2.21 -1.16 -14.10
N LEU A 38 1.76 -0.44 -15.13
CA LEU A 38 2.48 0.72 -15.65
C LEU A 38 2.61 1.83 -14.60
N THR A 39 1.55 2.12 -13.84
CA THR A 39 1.58 3.11 -12.75
C THR A 39 2.68 2.76 -11.74
N MET A 40 2.75 1.49 -11.34
CA MET A 40 3.75 0.99 -10.41
C MET A 40 5.16 1.01 -11.00
N LEU A 41 5.34 0.64 -12.28
CA LEU A 41 6.63 0.71 -12.97
C LEU A 41 7.19 2.13 -13.03
N VAL A 42 6.35 3.13 -13.34
CA VAL A 42 6.77 4.53 -13.37
C VAL A 42 7.15 5.00 -11.96
N LEU A 43 6.39 4.58 -10.92
CA LEU A 43 6.71 4.91 -9.53
C LEU A 43 8.01 4.25 -9.04
N ILE A 44 8.29 3.02 -9.47
CA ILE A 44 9.58 2.35 -9.23
C ILE A 44 10.70 3.15 -9.89
N ALA A 45 10.53 3.56 -11.15
CA ALA A 45 11.51 4.37 -11.86
C ALA A 45 11.75 5.71 -11.14
N ALA A 46 10.70 6.37 -10.63
CA ALA A 46 10.83 7.56 -9.80
C ALA A 46 11.69 7.27 -8.57
N THR A 47 11.38 6.21 -7.83
CA THR A 47 12.10 5.83 -6.61
C THR A 47 13.59 5.57 -6.87
N VAL A 48 13.93 4.89 -7.96
CA VAL A 48 15.33 4.64 -8.37
C VAL A 48 16.03 5.93 -8.79
N ALA A 49 15.33 6.84 -9.47
CA ALA A 49 15.86 8.11 -9.95
C ALA A 49 16.03 9.18 -8.86
N LEU A 50 15.60 8.92 -7.61
CA LEU A 50 15.79 9.84 -6.48
C LEU A 50 17.29 9.98 -6.17
N PRO A 51 17.90 11.17 -6.37
CA PRO A 51 19.35 11.35 -6.25
C PRO A 51 19.85 11.21 -4.82
N ASP A 52 19.19 11.90 -3.88
CA ASP A 52 19.64 12.04 -2.49
C ASP A 52 18.54 11.53 -1.54
N PRO A 53 18.29 10.20 -1.48
CA PRO A 53 17.32 9.64 -0.55
C PRO A 53 17.82 9.81 0.88
N SER A 54 16.89 10.03 1.82
CA SER A 54 17.20 10.08 3.26
C SER A 54 17.89 8.80 3.77
N SER A 55 17.64 7.65 3.15
CA SER A 55 18.42 6.42 3.35
C SER A 55 18.48 5.57 2.07
N ASN A 56 19.69 5.17 1.67
CA ASN A 56 19.88 4.27 0.53
C ASN A 56 19.29 2.87 0.78
N LEU A 57 19.35 2.37 2.02
CA LEU A 57 18.73 1.11 2.41
C LEU A 57 17.20 1.22 2.33
N ALA A 58 16.63 2.33 2.81
CA ALA A 58 15.19 2.58 2.70
C ALA A 58 14.73 2.65 1.24
N ARG A 59 15.48 3.34 0.37
CA ARG A 59 15.17 3.44 -1.06
C ARG A 59 15.02 2.06 -1.70
N TRP A 60 16.02 1.18 -1.53
CA TRP A 60 15.98 -0.14 -2.15
C TRP A 60 14.93 -1.06 -1.52
N ALA A 61 14.67 -0.92 -0.23
CA ALA A 61 13.58 -1.63 0.43
C ALA A 61 12.20 -1.17 -0.11
N ILE A 62 11.99 0.12 -0.35
CA ILE A 62 10.78 0.64 -1.01
C ILE A 62 10.68 0.13 -2.46
N VAL A 63 11.78 0.06 -3.21
CA VAL A 63 11.76 -0.54 -4.55
C VAL A 63 11.28 -2.00 -4.51
N VAL A 64 11.80 -2.81 -3.57
CA VAL A 64 11.31 -4.19 -3.36
C VAL A 64 9.83 -4.18 -3.01
N ALA A 65 9.40 -3.30 -2.11
CA ALA A 65 8.00 -3.19 -1.72
C ALA A 65 7.08 -2.84 -2.90
N LEU A 66 7.47 -1.90 -3.76
CA LEU A 66 6.74 -1.51 -4.96
C LEU A 66 6.66 -2.65 -5.99
N VAL A 67 7.76 -3.40 -6.18
CA VAL A 67 7.77 -4.57 -7.08
C VAL A 67 6.80 -5.63 -6.59
N PHE A 68 6.83 -5.97 -5.29
CA PHE A 68 5.91 -6.94 -4.72
C PHE A 68 4.46 -6.45 -4.70
N SER A 69 4.24 -5.14 -4.52
CA SER A 69 2.92 -4.53 -4.61
C SER A 69 2.36 -4.64 -6.04
N MET A 70 3.18 -4.37 -7.05
CA MET A 70 2.82 -4.55 -8.47
C MET A 70 2.48 -6.01 -8.80
N LEU A 71 3.26 -6.97 -8.27
CA LEU A 71 2.94 -8.39 -8.42
C LEU A 71 1.61 -8.73 -7.73
N GLY A 72 1.37 -8.17 -6.55
CA GLY A 72 0.11 -8.26 -5.82
C GLY A 72 -1.07 -7.78 -6.67
N ASP A 73 -0.95 -6.60 -7.28
CA ASP A 73 -1.95 -6.04 -8.18
C ASP A 73 -2.28 -6.99 -9.32
N VAL A 74 -1.25 -7.52 -10.00
CA VAL A 74 -1.40 -8.46 -11.12
C VAL A 74 -2.14 -9.74 -10.69
N PHE A 75 -1.83 -10.29 -9.50
CA PHE A 75 -2.55 -11.45 -8.99
C PHE A 75 -4.01 -11.13 -8.63
N LEU A 76 -4.28 -9.95 -8.08
CA LEU A 76 -5.63 -9.53 -7.69
C LEU A 76 -6.52 -9.18 -8.89
N LEU A 77 -5.98 -8.91 -10.08
CA LEU A 77 -6.77 -8.73 -11.31
C LEU A 77 -7.61 -9.96 -11.68
N SER A 78 -7.25 -11.15 -11.19
CA SER A 78 -8.01 -12.38 -11.41
C SER A 78 -8.97 -12.71 -10.26
N GLU A 79 -9.36 -11.70 -9.47
CA GLU A 79 -10.28 -11.59 -8.30
C GLU A 79 -10.44 -12.80 -7.36
N ASN A 80 -10.67 -14.00 -7.88
CA ASN A 80 -10.87 -15.23 -7.12
C ASN A 80 -9.71 -16.23 -7.24
N ARG A 81 -8.99 -16.27 -8.36
CA ARG A 81 -8.07 -17.38 -8.63
C ARG A 81 -6.73 -17.26 -7.90
N PHE A 82 -6.25 -16.03 -7.72
CA PHE A 82 -4.94 -15.75 -7.17
C PHE A 82 -4.96 -14.85 -5.94
N PHE A 83 -6.09 -14.80 -5.21
CA PHE A 83 -6.24 -13.93 -4.05
C PHE A 83 -5.17 -14.19 -2.98
N LEU A 84 -4.87 -15.46 -2.67
CA LEU A 84 -3.83 -15.81 -1.69
C LEU A 84 -2.43 -15.39 -2.17
N GLN A 85 -2.12 -15.56 -3.45
CA GLN A 85 -0.86 -15.15 -4.04
C GLN A 85 -0.70 -13.62 -4.02
N GLY A 86 -1.77 -12.89 -4.33
CA GLY A 86 -1.82 -11.44 -4.18
C GLY A 86 -1.60 -11.01 -2.73
N LEU A 87 -2.30 -11.63 -1.79
CA LEU A 87 -2.16 -11.39 -0.35
C LEU A 87 -0.72 -11.63 0.13
N LEU A 88 -0.09 -12.71 -0.30
CA LEU A 88 1.31 -13.03 0.03
C LEU A 88 2.30 -12.05 -0.60
N ALA A 89 2.07 -11.64 -1.85
CA ALA A 89 2.90 -10.64 -2.51
C ALA A 89 2.85 -9.31 -1.75
N PHE A 90 1.64 -8.82 -1.42
CA PHE A 90 1.49 -7.64 -0.59
C PHE A 90 2.06 -7.84 0.82
N PHE A 91 1.94 -9.03 1.41
CA PHE A 91 2.55 -9.30 2.73
C PHE A 91 4.07 -9.05 2.70
N VAL A 92 4.76 -9.54 1.65
CA VAL A 92 6.20 -9.26 1.46
C VAL A 92 6.45 -7.78 1.20
N ALA A 93 5.58 -7.10 0.43
CA ALA A 93 5.69 -5.66 0.23
C ALA A 93 5.64 -4.89 1.56
N HIS A 94 4.71 -5.24 2.45
CA HIS A 94 4.58 -4.60 3.77
C HIS A 94 5.79 -4.86 4.66
N LEU A 95 6.38 -6.05 4.64
CA LEU A 95 7.64 -6.32 5.34
C LEU A 95 8.78 -5.43 4.83
N ALA A 96 8.86 -5.25 3.51
CA ALA A 96 9.85 -4.38 2.90
C ALA A 96 9.61 -2.89 3.26
N TYR A 97 8.35 -2.44 3.32
CA TYR A 97 8.01 -1.11 3.83
C TYR A 97 8.38 -0.92 5.30
N ILE A 98 8.05 -1.88 6.17
CA ILE A 98 8.44 -1.83 7.59
C ILE A 98 9.96 -1.70 7.72
N TYR A 99 10.71 -2.53 6.98
CA TYR A 99 12.16 -2.46 6.99
C TYR A 99 12.67 -1.11 6.50
N ALA A 100 12.10 -0.57 5.41
CA ALA A 100 12.46 0.74 4.89
C ALA A 100 12.23 1.87 5.90
N LEU A 101 11.06 1.89 6.52
CA LEU A 101 10.67 2.89 7.51
C LEU A 101 11.51 2.80 8.79
N ALA A 102 11.98 1.60 9.14
CA ALA A 102 12.92 1.40 10.25
C ALA A 102 14.34 1.91 9.97
N GLN A 103 14.68 2.23 8.71
CA GLN A 103 15.94 2.90 8.36
C GLN A 103 15.83 4.44 8.41
N LEU A 104 14.66 4.95 8.76
CA LEU A 104 14.38 6.37 8.95
C LEU A 104 14.40 6.68 10.45
N ASP A 105 14.54 7.95 10.82
CA ASP A 105 14.46 8.34 12.23
C ASP A 105 13.10 7.98 12.80
N ALA A 106 13.08 7.18 13.87
CA ALA A 106 11.87 6.68 14.49
C ALA A 106 11.96 6.78 16.01
N THR A 107 10.84 7.12 16.65
CA THR A 107 10.75 7.22 18.11
C THR A 107 9.75 6.21 18.68
N LEU A 108 10.08 5.66 19.85
CA LEU A 108 9.17 4.75 20.57
C LEU A 108 7.85 5.45 20.95
N GLN A 109 7.90 6.73 21.30
CA GLN A 109 6.74 7.52 21.68
C GLN A 109 5.71 7.59 20.55
N LEU A 110 6.16 7.89 19.33
CA LEU A 110 5.29 7.92 18.16
C LEU A 110 4.88 6.50 17.72
N ALA A 111 5.74 5.49 17.87
CA ALA A 111 5.35 4.10 17.63
C ALA A 111 4.17 3.67 18.52
N LEU A 112 4.15 4.08 19.80
CA LEU A 112 3.01 3.81 20.70
C LEU A 112 1.72 4.51 20.24
N VAL A 113 1.82 5.73 19.70
CA VAL A 113 0.67 6.41 19.08
C VAL A 113 0.15 5.60 17.89
N GLY A 114 1.05 5.16 17.00
CA GLY A 114 0.71 4.28 15.89
C GLY A 114 0.04 2.98 16.34
N LEU A 115 0.54 2.37 17.42
CA LEU A 115 -0.01 1.15 17.99
C LEU A 115 -1.45 1.36 18.49
N VAL A 116 -1.70 2.44 19.23
CA VAL A 116 -3.07 2.77 19.69
C VAL A 116 -4.01 2.97 18.51
N LEU A 117 -3.57 3.67 17.45
CA LEU A 117 -4.36 3.90 16.25
C LEU A 117 -4.78 2.59 15.58
N VAL A 118 -3.84 1.67 15.34
CA VAL A 118 -4.14 0.38 14.69
C VAL A 118 -4.97 -0.55 15.59
N LEU A 119 -4.78 -0.50 16.91
CA LEU A 119 -5.61 -1.28 17.84
C LEU A 119 -7.07 -0.83 17.79
N ILE A 120 -7.33 0.48 17.76
CA ILE A 120 -8.68 1.03 17.62
C ILE A 120 -9.27 0.63 16.26
N ALA A 121 -8.51 0.81 15.17
CA ALA A 121 -8.96 0.44 13.83
C ALA A 121 -9.30 -1.05 13.72
N ASN A 122 -8.46 -1.92 14.29
CA ASN A 122 -8.68 -3.37 14.29
C ASN A 122 -9.83 -3.80 15.20
N ALA A 123 -10.06 -3.11 16.32
CA ALA A 123 -11.20 -3.38 17.20
C ALA A 123 -12.55 -3.14 16.50
N ILE A 124 -12.59 -2.16 15.57
CA ILE A 124 -13.80 -1.77 14.85
C ILE A 124 -13.92 -2.53 13.51
N VAL A 125 -12.92 -2.40 12.64
CA VAL A 125 -12.94 -2.90 11.27
C VAL A 125 -12.36 -4.32 11.19
N GLY A 126 -11.16 -4.52 11.73
CA GLY A 126 -10.46 -5.81 11.67
C GLY A 126 -11.28 -6.95 12.28
N ARG A 127 -11.94 -6.72 13.42
CA ARG A 127 -12.84 -7.67 14.07
C ARG A 127 -13.98 -8.13 13.16
N ARG A 128 -14.59 -7.20 12.42
CA ARG A 128 -15.68 -7.53 11.47
C ARG A 128 -15.16 -8.31 10.28
N ILE A 129 -14.00 -7.94 9.74
CA ILE A 129 -13.34 -8.68 8.67
C ILE A 129 -13.08 -10.13 9.12
N ILE A 130 -12.44 -10.34 10.27
CA ILE A 130 -12.13 -11.69 10.79
C ILE A 130 -13.39 -12.51 11.03
N ALA A 131 -14.45 -11.91 11.58
CA ALA A 131 -15.73 -12.59 11.75
C ALA A 131 -16.34 -13.01 10.40
N GLY A 132 -16.28 -12.13 9.40
CA GLY A 132 -16.70 -12.42 8.04
C GLY A 132 -15.88 -13.53 7.36
N VAL A 133 -14.56 -13.53 7.54
CA VAL A 133 -13.68 -14.59 7.02
C VAL A 133 -14.05 -15.93 7.65
N ARG A 134 -14.21 -16.00 8.98
CA ARG A 134 -14.62 -17.24 9.67
C ARG A 134 -15.93 -17.81 9.15
N ALA A 135 -16.88 -16.95 8.76
CA ALA A 135 -18.18 -17.35 8.25
C ALA A 135 -18.14 -17.80 6.78
N LYS A 136 -17.27 -17.21 5.94
CA LYS A 136 -17.24 -17.46 4.49
C LYS A 136 -16.15 -18.44 4.05
N ASP A 137 -14.98 -18.38 4.66
CA ASP A 137 -13.78 -19.12 4.27
C ASP A 137 -12.84 -19.31 5.46
N SER A 138 -13.05 -20.40 6.22
CA SER A 138 -12.28 -20.68 7.44
C SER A 138 -10.78 -20.92 7.18
N ALA A 139 -10.40 -21.37 5.98
CA ALA A 139 -8.99 -21.58 5.60
C ALA A 139 -8.23 -20.26 5.48
N MET A 140 -8.92 -19.17 5.17
CA MET A 140 -8.33 -17.83 5.00
C MET A 140 -8.18 -17.05 6.31
N VAL A 141 -8.66 -17.56 7.45
CA VAL A 141 -8.59 -16.85 8.74
C VAL A 141 -7.15 -16.54 9.14
N VAL A 142 -6.26 -17.53 9.08
CA VAL A 142 -4.85 -17.36 9.48
C VAL A 142 -4.12 -16.40 8.51
N PRO A 143 -4.20 -16.58 7.17
CA PRO A 143 -3.62 -15.63 6.22
C PRO A 143 -4.10 -14.18 6.43
N VAL A 144 -5.41 -13.97 6.66
CA VAL A 144 -5.96 -12.62 6.84
C VAL A 144 -5.53 -12.01 8.17
N ILE A 145 -5.47 -12.78 9.26
CA ILE A 145 -4.95 -12.27 10.55
C ILE A 145 -3.47 -11.88 10.42
N ALA A 146 -2.65 -12.73 9.79
CA ALA A 146 -1.25 -12.41 9.55
C ALA A 146 -1.10 -11.14 8.71
N TYR A 147 -1.93 -11.00 7.66
CA TYR A 147 -1.94 -9.83 6.81
C TYR A 147 -2.35 -8.54 7.56
N LEU A 148 -3.45 -8.59 8.34
CA LEU A 148 -3.86 -7.47 9.18
C LEU A 148 -2.76 -7.07 10.16
N GLY A 149 -2.01 -8.04 10.69
CA GLY A 149 -0.84 -7.79 11.54
C GLY A 149 0.26 -7.02 10.81
N VAL A 150 0.67 -7.47 9.61
CA VAL A 150 1.78 -6.83 8.90
C VAL A 150 1.43 -5.43 8.40
N VAL A 151 0.22 -5.20 7.88
CA VAL A 151 -0.20 -3.86 7.45
C VAL A 151 -0.34 -2.91 8.65
N SER A 152 -0.79 -3.42 9.80
CA SER A 152 -0.81 -2.65 11.06
C SER A 152 0.62 -2.29 11.51
N ALA A 153 1.56 -3.22 11.44
CA ALA A 153 2.96 -2.97 11.78
C ALA A 153 3.59 -1.91 10.85
N MET A 154 3.23 -1.90 9.56
CA MET A 154 3.65 -0.84 8.64
C MET A 154 3.13 0.54 9.08
N VAL A 155 1.86 0.65 9.47
CA VAL A 155 1.30 1.92 10.00
C VAL A 155 2.03 2.34 11.27
N VAL A 156 2.31 1.42 12.19
CA VAL A 156 3.08 1.71 13.41
C VAL A 156 4.47 2.25 13.06
N ALA A 157 5.18 1.57 12.15
CA ALA A 157 6.50 2.01 11.69
C ALA A 157 6.43 3.39 11.04
N ALA A 158 5.43 3.66 10.20
CA ALA A 158 5.25 4.95 9.55
C ALA A 158 4.99 6.07 10.57
N VAL A 159 4.09 5.86 11.54
CA VAL A 159 3.82 6.84 12.61
C VAL A 159 5.06 7.07 13.46
N ALA A 160 5.83 6.03 13.76
CA ALA A 160 7.07 6.14 14.52
C ALA A 160 8.05 7.15 13.92
N THR A 161 8.03 7.33 12.59
CA THR A 161 8.92 8.27 11.89
C THR A 161 8.56 9.75 12.06
N GLY A 162 7.32 10.07 12.42
CA GLY A 162 6.81 11.45 12.40
C GLY A 162 6.75 12.09 10.99
N ASN A 163 7.13 11.35 9.94
CA ASN A 163 7.15 11.84 8.57
C ASN A 163 5.71 11.87 7.99
N PRO A 164 5.18 13.04 7.61
CA PRO A 164 3.79 13.16 7.17
C PRO A 164 3.50 12.38 5.89
N TRP A 165 4.48 12.22 5.00
CA TRP A 165 4.33 11.42 3.78
C TRP A 165 4.28 9.91 4.09
N ALA A 166 5.14 9.44 5.00
CA ALA A 166 5.10 8.04 5.45
C ALA A 166 3.76 7.73 6.13
N ILE A 167 3.31 8.60 7.05
CA ILE A 167 2.07 8.44 7.80
C ILE A 167 0.87 8.45 6.87
N GLY A 168 0.74 9.50 6.03
CA GLY A 168 -0.34 9.61 5.07
C GLY A 168 -0.35 8.43 4.10
N GLY A 169 0.83 8.06 3.59
CA GLY A 169 1.01 6.93 2.68
C GLY A 169 0.53 5.61 3.28
N ALA A 170 1.02 5.28 4.48
CA ALA A 170 0.67 4.05 5.18
C ALA A 170 -0.81 3.99 5.58
N LEU A 171 -1.40 5.10 6.01
CA LEU A 171 -2.83 5.15 6.37
C LEU A 171 -3.74 4.99 5.14
N LEU A 172 -3.37 5.60 4.01
CA LEU A 172 -4.10 5.43 2.75
C LEU A 172 -4.02 3.98 2.26
N PHE A 173 -2.84 3.36 2.32
CA PHE A 173 -2.66 1.95 1.96
C PHE A 173 -3.47 1.05 2.91
N PHE A 174 -3.35 1.24 4.23
CA PHE A 174 -4.15 0.51 5.22
C PHE A 174 -5.66 0.62 4.95
N GLY A 175 -6.13 1.83 4.58
CA GLY A 175 -7.51 2.08 4.17
C GLY A 175 -7.91 1.31 2.91
N SER A 176 -7.07 1.31 1.88
CA SER A 176 -7.27 0.52 0.65
C SER A 176 -7.46 -0.97 0.96
N ASP A 177 -6.55 -1.55 1.73
CA ASP A 177 -6.58 -2.97 2.09
C ASP A 177 -7.78 -3.34 2.94
N ALA A 178 -8.14 -2.47 3.89
CA ALA A 178 -9.37 -2.62 4.66
C ALA A 178 -10.60 -2.61 3.74
N GLY A 179 -10.61 -1.78 2.69
CA GLY A 179 -11.66 -1.77 1.67
C GLY A 179 -11.77 -3.10 0.91
N ILE A 180 -10.64 -3.68 0.49
CA ILE A 180 -10.60 -5.00 -0.16
C ILE A 180 -11.13 -6.08 0.78
N GLY A 181 -10.61 -6.14 2.01
CA GLY A 181 -11.02 -7.14 3.01
C GLY A 181 -12.49 -7.01 3.41
N TRP A 182 -12.99 -5.78 3.56
CA TRP A 182 -14.39 -5.51 3.87
C TRP A 182 -15.31 -5.99 2.76
N HIS A 183 -15.03 -5.62 1.51
CA HIS A 183 -15.84 -6.02 0.35
C HIS A 183 -15.92 -7.54 0.22
N ARG A 184 -14.77 -8.21 0.39
CA ARG A 184 -14.66 -9.66 0.28
C ARG A 184 -15.40 -10.39 1.40
N PHE A 185 -15.12 -10.04 2.65
CA PHE A 185 -15.49 -10.86 3.80
C PHE A 185 -16.69 -10.34 4.57
N VAL A 186 -16.99 -9.04 4.52
CA VAL A 186 -18.10 -8.43 5.25
C VAL A 186 -19.28 -8.19 4.32
N ALA A 187 -19.24 -7.10 3.54
CA ALA A 187 -20.33 -6.73 2.64
C ALA A 187 -19.82 -5.90 1.45
N PRO A 188 -20.41 -6.05 0.26
CA PRO A 188 -20.11 -5.17 -0.86
C PRO A 188 -20.53 -3.74 -0.54
N PHE A 189 -19.80 -2.75 -1.06
CA PHE A 189 -20.13 -1.33 -0.92
C PHE A 189 -19.92 -0.60 -2.24
N LYS A 190 -20.69 0.48 -2.42
CA LYS A 190 -20.71 1.29 -3.65
C LYS A 190 -19.36 2.01 -3.81
N HIS A 191 -18.86 2.09 -5.05
CA HIS A 191 -17.60 2.76 -5.39
C HIS A 191 -16.33 2.14 -4.77
N ARG A 192 -16.37 0.84 -4.43
CA ARG A 192 -15.21 0.11 -3.90
C ARG A 192 -13.97 0.26 -4.78
N ASP A 193 -14.10 0.06 -6.08
CA ASP A 193 -12.93 0.02 -6.97
C ASP A 193 -12.25 1.39 -7.01
N ALA A 194 -13.03 2.48 -7.08
CA ALA A 194 -12.54 3.85 -6.96
C ALA A 194 -11.83 4.12 -5.63
N PHE A 195 -12.45 3.75 -4.52
CA PHE A 195 -11.88 3.97 -3.19
C PHE A 195 -10.54 3.24 -3.03
N VAL A 196 -10.49 1.95 -3.39
CA VAL A 196 -9.30 1.11 -3.30
C VAL A 196 -8.19 1.67 -4.18
N ILE A 197 -8.44 1.89 -5.48
CA ILE A 197 -7.36 2.27 -6.40
C ILE A 197 -6.79 3.67 -6.14
N VAL A 198 -7.64 4.62 -5.73
CA VAL A 198 -7.21 5.99 -5.41
C VAL A 198 -6.38 6.01 -4.13
N THR A 199 -6.89 5.40 -3.06
CA THR A 199 -6.15 5.35 -1.78
C THR A 199 -4.87 4.54 -1.91
N TYR A 200 -4.86 3.47 -2.69
CA TYR A 200 -3.67 2.68 -2.99
C TYR A 200 -2.58 3.50 -3.69
N HIS A 201 -2.87 4.10 -4.86
CA HIS A 201 -1.85 4.85 -5.62
C HIS A 201 -1.32 6.05 -4.84
N LEU A 202 -2.20 6.80 -4.16
CA LEU A 202 -1.76 7.92 -3.30
C LEU A 202 -0.95 7.42 -2.10
N GLY A 203 -1.32 6.26 -1.54
CA GLY A 203 -0.57 5.59 -0.49
C GLY A 203 0.87 5.26 -0.89
N GLN A 204 1.02 4.62 -2.05
CA GLN A 204 2.32 4.26 -2.64
C GLN A 204 3.17 5.50 -2.92
N VAL A 205 2.59 6.55 -3.51
CA VAL A 205 3.29 7.81 -3.77
C VAL A 205 3.73 8.47 -2.46
N GLY A 206 2.89 8.48 -1.41
CA GLY A 206 3.26 8.98 -0.09
C GLY A 206 4.45 8.24 0.52
N LEU A 207 4.47 6.91 0.43
CA LEU A 207 5.59 6.10 0.91
C LEU A 207 6.89 6.41 0.15
N VAL A 208 6.83 6.63 -1.16
CA VAL A 208 8.01 7.07 -1.94
C VAL A 208 8.46 8.49 -1.56
N LEU A 209 7.53 9.43 -1.41
CA LEU A 209 7.83 10.81 -1.02
C LEU A 209 8.43 10.91 0.38
N SER A 210 8.20 9.93 1.25
CA SER A 210 8.82 9.88 2.58
C SER A 210 10.35 9.89 2.54
N LEU A 211 10.96 9.41 1.45
CA LEU A 211 12.41 9.41 1.25
C LEU A 211 13.00 10.80 0.96
N THR A 212 12.17 11.80 0.70
CA THR A 212 12.62 13.15 0.30
C THR A 212 12.85 14.09 1.49
N ILE A 213 12.36 13.74 2.67
CA ILE A 213 12.56 14.51 3.91
C ILE A 213 13.83 13.97 4.59
N PRO A 214 14.93 14.73 4.64
CA PRO A 214 16.10 14.37 5.43
C PRO A 214 15.79 14.46 6.93
N PHE A 215 16.46 13.62 7.71
CA PHE A 215 16.39 13.60 9.17
C PHE A 215 17.47 14.50 9.78
#